data_AF-A0A428GM97-F1
#
_entry.id   AF-A0A428GM97-F1
#
_cell.length_a   1.000
_cell.length_b   1.000
_cell.length_c   1.000
_cell.angle_alpha   90.00
_cell.angle_beta   90.00
_cell.angle_gamma   90.00
#
_symmetry.space_group_name_H-M   'P 1'
#
loop_
_entity.id
_entity.type
_entity.pdbx_description
1 polymer ?
#
loop_
_entity_poly.entity_id
_entity_poly.type
_entity_poly.pdbx_seq_one_letter_code
_entity_poly.pdbx_strand_id
1 'polypeptide(L)'
;MIKEQYLQIKDLDIILWEFIGHQLEELSVFKALSANLPYLNREKLDMVDSSEIHDSDGLTILDLQQNDRELFIRFEMDVQLMGWTSASNDYAAYIQATLVGSCQVDLKAELAFSDKNVNSLTKAQLLEYGEKLISDLEFHYRDVEGSEHYG
;
A
#
# COMPACT_ATOMS: atom_id res chain seq x y z
N MET A 1 -3.25 -8.96 26.64
CA MET A 1 -2.74 -9.97 25.67
C MET A 1 -2.79 -9.51 24.22
N ILE A 2 -3.93 -9.42 23.50
CA ILE A 2 -3.91 -8.98 22.07
C ILE A 2 -3.29 -7.58 21.90
N LYS A 3 -3.64 -6.62 22.77
CA LYS A 3 -3.06 -5.26 22.76
C LYS A 3 -1.56 -5.19 23.11
N GLU A 4 -1.03 -6.12 23.91
CA GLU A 4 0.37 -6.10 24.35
C GLU A 4 1.33 -6.71 23.31
N GLN A 5 0.84 -7.61 22.46
CA GLN A 5 1.60 -8.10 21.30
C GLN A 5 1.46 -7.20 20.08
N TYR A 6 0.33 -6.51 19.90
CA TYR A 6 0.21 -5.41 18.94
C TYR A 6 1.21 -4.27 19.24
N LEU A 7 1.53 -4.06 20.52
CA LEU A 7 2.56 -3.12 20.99
C LEU A 7 4.00 -3.54 20.61
N GLN A 8 4.27 -4.82 20.32
CA GLN A 8 5.59 -5.26 19.85
C GLN A 8 5.84 -4.92 18.38
N ILE A 9 4.78 -4.72 17.60
CA ILE A 9 4.89 -4.16 16.25
C ILE A 9 4.05 -2.89 16.18
N LYS A 10 4.38 -1.95 17.07
CA LYS A 10 3.78 -0.61 17.15
C LYS A 10 3.83 0.16 15.82
N ASP A 11 4.69 -0.31 14.92
CA ASP A 11 4.99 0.31 13.64
C ASP A 11 4.66 -0.63 12.44
N LEU A 12 3.87 -1.70 12.65
CA LEU A 12 3.48 -2.65 11.59
C LEU A 12 2.61 -1.97 10.53
N ASP A 13 1.76 -1.05 10.97
CA ASP A 13 0.94 -0.19 10.14
C ASP A 13 1.80 0.59 9.14
N ILE A 14 2.89 1.22 9.58
CA ILE A 14 3.82 1.96 8.72
C ILE A 14 4.50 1.01 7.72
N ILE A 15 4.94 -0.17 8.17
CA ILE A 15 5.60 -1.14 7.29
C ILE A 15 4.62 -1.69 6.25
N LEU A 16 3.41 -2.08 6.67
CA LEU A 16 2.35 -2.54 5.78
C LEU A 16 2.01 -1.47 4.76
N TRP A 17 1.85 -0.23 5.22
CA TRP A 17 1.52 0.91 4.38
C TRP A 17 2.55 1.14 3.28
N GLU A 18 3.83 1.29 3.66
CA GLU A 18 4.92 1.51 2.72
C GLU A 18 5.07 0.35 1.74
N PHE A 19 4.92 -0.88 2.22
CA PHE A 19 5.03 -2.07 1.38
C PHE A 19 3.88 -2.16 0.37
N ILE A 20 2.62 -1.96 0.80
CA ILE A 20 1.45 -1.96 -0.07
C ILE A 20 1.52 -0.80 -1.06
N GLY A 21 1.83 0.42 -0.60
CA GLY A 21 1.99 1.59 -1.46
C GLY A 21 2.99 1.34 -2.58
N HIS A 22 4.15 0.75 -2.26
CA HIS A 22 5.14 0.39 -3.26
C HIS A 22 4.64 -0.62 -4.31
N GLN A 23 3.83 -1.60 -3.92
CA GLN A 23 3.19 -2.51 -4.89
C GLN A 23 2.17 -1.79 -5.79
N LEU A 24 1.52 -0.74 -5.29
CA LEU A 24 0.53 0.04 -6.04
C LEU A 24 1.15 1.08 -6.99
N GLU A 25 2.38 1.52 -6.72
CA GLU A 25 3.15 2.46 -7.56
C GLU A 25 3.54 1.85 -8.93
N GLU A 26 3.26 0.56 -9.18
CA GLU A 26 3.48 -0.05 -10.49
C GLU A 26 2.50 0.49 -11.56
N LEU A 27 3.05 0.93 -12.71
CA LEU A 27 2.26 1.40 -13.85
C LEU A 27 1.25 0.36 -14.37
N SER A 28 1.59 -0.93 -14.25
CA SER A 28 0.74 -2.07 -14.58
C SER A 28 -0.57 -2.06 -13.78
N VAL A 29 -0.48 -1.78 -12.47
CA VAL A 29 -1.61 -1.72 -11.53
C VAL A 29 -2.55 -0.58 -11.91
N PHE A 30 -2.02 0.62 -12.14
CA PHE A 30 -2.83 1.75 -12.59
C PHE A 30 -3.53 1.47 -13.93
N LYS A 31 -2.81 0.87 -14.89
CA LYS A 31 -3.39 0.50 -16.19
C LYS A 31 -4.48 -0.57 -16.08
N ALA A 32 -4.35 -1.50 -15.14
CA ALA A 32 -5.37 -2.50 -14.85
C ALA A 32 -6.61 -1.86 -14.22
N LEU A 33 -6.44 -0.95 -13.26
CA LEU A 33 -7.55 -0.24 -12.62
C LEU A 33 -8.31 0.68 -13.59
N SER A 34 -7.57 1.43 -14.41
CA SER A 34 -8.16 2.28 -15.46
C SER A 34 -8.78 1.48 -16.61
N ALA A 35 -8.64 0.16 -16.66
CA ALA A 35 -9.24 -0.63 -17.75
C ALA A 35 -10.77 -0.54 -17.78
N ASN A 36 -11.39 -0.32 -16.63
CA ASN A 36 -12.83 -0.11 -16.49
C ASN A 36 -13.24 1.37 -16.54
N LEU A 37 -12.30 2.29 -16.74
CA LEU A 37 -12.51 3.75 -16.79
C LEU A 37 -12.17 4.26 -18.21
N PRO A 38 -13.04 4.02 -19.21
CA PRO A 38 -12.71 4.18 -20.63
C PRO A 38 -12.45 5.64 -21.06
N TYR A 39 -12.81 6.60 -20.21
CA TYR A 39 -12.54 8.02 -20.43
C TYR A 39 -11.10 8.41 -20.07
N LEU A 40 -10.39 7.61 -19.27
CA LEU A 40 -9.00 7.89 -18.93
C LEU A 40 -8.07 7.52 -20.09
N ASN A 41 -7.27 8.48 -20.54
CA ASN A 41 -6.24 8.28 -21.55
C ASN A 41 -4.98 7.61 -20.96
N ARG A 42 -5.11 6.32 -20.65
CA ARG A 42 -4.03 5.48 -20.08
C ARG A 42 -2.79 5.32 -20.96
N GLU A 43 -2.88 5.60 -22.26
CA GLU A 43 -1.75 5.50 -23.20
C GLU A 43 -0.76 6.65 -23.02
N LYS A 44 -1.23 7.80 -22.52
CA LYS A 44 -0.38 8.94 -22.18
C LYS A 44 0.42 8.71 -20.89
N LEU A 45 -0.04 7.81 -20.02
CA LEU A 45 0.56 7.61 -18.70
C LEU A 45 1.84 6.77 -18.76
N ASP A 46 2.92 7.33 -18.22
CA ASP A 46 4.23 6.68 -18.09
C ASP A 46 4.78 6.65 -16.65
N MET A 47 4.20 7.43 -15.74
CA MET A 47 4.52 7.43 -14.31
C MET A 47 3.26 7.28 -13.45
N VAL A 48 3.42 6.65 -12.29
CA VAL A 48 2.39 6.49 -11.27
C VAL A 48 3.01 6.75 -9.91
N ASP A 49 2.24 7.38 -9.04
CA ASP A 49 2.59 7.59 -7.65
C ASP A 49 1.37 7.35 -6.77
N SER A 50 1.66 6.85 -5.58
CA SER A 50 0.72 6.62 -4.50
C SER A 50 0.96 7.60 -3.34
N SER A 51 1.74 8.66 -3.54
CA SER A 51 2.04 9.68 -2.53
C SER A 51 0.84 10.56 -2.14
N GLU A 52 -0.17 10.63 -3.01
CA GLU A 52 -1.48 11.25 -2.70
C GLU A 52 -2.37 10.32 -1.85
N ILE A 53 -1.96 9.06 -1.61
CA ILE A 53 -2.60 8.26 -0.59
C ILE A 53 -2.27 8.91 0.77
N HIS A 54 -3.25 9.65 1.30
CA HIS A 54 -3.16 10.36 2.58
C HIS A 54 -2.58 9.45 3.68
N ASP A 55 -1.74 10.06 4.54
CA ASP A 55 -1.05 9.48 5.71
C ASP A 55 -1.71 8.21 6.28
N SER A 56 -0.88 7.27 6.77
CA SER A 56 -1.15 5.93 7.34
C SER A 56 -2.46 5.69 8.13
N ASP A 57 -3.20 6.73 8.50
CA ASP A 57 -4.56 6.70 9.04
C ASP A 57 -5.59 6.07 8.08
N GLY A 58 -5.25 5.86 6.79
CA GLY A 58 -6.08 5.14 5.83
C GLY A 58 -6.13 3.62 6.03
N LEU A 59 -5.17 3.01 6.74
CA LEU A 59 -5.12 1.55 6.96
C LEU A 59 -6.00 1.13 8.15
N THR A 60 -7.13 0.51 7.87
CA THR A 60 -8.04 -0.06 8.86
C THR A 60 -7.86 -1.58 8.96
N ILE A 61 -7.44 -2.08 10.13
CA ILE A 61 -7.41 -3.53 10.38
C ILE A 61 -8.82 -4.05 10.67
N LEU A 62 -9.31 -4.93 9.80
CA LEU A 62 -10.65 -5.52 9.88
C LEU A 62 -10.69 -6.78 10.76
N ASP A 63 -9.66 -7.62 10.66
CA ASP A 63 -9.54 -8.85 11.43
C ASP A 63 -8.08 -9.15 11.73
N LEU A 64 -7.84 -9.76 12.89
CA LEU A 64 -6.52 -10.08 13.38
C LEU A 64 -6.55 -11.46 14.03
N GLN A 65 -5.88 -12.42 13.39
CA GLN A 65 -5.75 -13.78 13.91
C GLN A 65 -4.28 -14.08 14.12
N GLN A 66 -3.94 -14.57 15.31
CA GLN A 66 -2.56 -14.83 15.66
C GLN A 66 -2.40 -16.31 16.03
N ASN A 67 -1.32 -16.91 15.56
CA ASN A 67 -0.82 -18.19 16.07
C ASN A 67 0.58 -18.00 16.70
N ASP A 68 1.25 -19.08 17.09
CA ASP A 68 2.55 -19.02 17.79
C ASP A 68 3.71 -18.48 16.93
N ARG A 69 3.51 -18.26 15.63
CA ARG A 69 4.55 -17.85 14.67
C ARG A 69 4.13 -16.74 13.73
N GLU A 70 2.85 -16.64 13.40
CA GLU A 70 2.33 -15.80 12.33
C GLU A 70 1.15 -14.98 12.82
N LEU A 71 1.03 -13.80 12.23
CA LEU A 71 -0.11 -12.92 12.36
C LEU A 71 -0.81 -12.83 11.00
N PHE A 72 -2.06 -13.27 10.95
CA PHE A 72 -2.94 -13.11 9.80
C PHE A 72 -3.71 -11.82 9.96
N ILE A 73 -3.61 -10.97 8.95
CA ILE A 73 -4.18 -9.64 8.95
C ILE A 73 -5.17 -9.55 7.80
N ARG A 74 -6.38 -9.06 8.09
CA ARG A 74 -7.27 -8.53 7.07
C ARG A 74 -7.39 -7.04 7.28
N PHE A 75 -7.30 -6.29 6.19
CA PHE A 75 -7.28 -4.84 6.24
C PHE A 75 -8.09 -4.23 5.10
N GLU A 76 -8.44 -2.98 5.31
CA GLU A 76 -9.05 -2.09 4.33
C GLU A 76 -8.23 -0.80 4.29
N MET A 77 -8.09 -0.22 3.11
CA MET A 77 -7.27 0.95 2.87
C MET A 77 -7.87 1.78 1.74
N ASP A 78 -8.12 3.05 2.00
CA ASP A 78 -8.46 3.97 0.92
C ASP A 78 -7.18 4.33 0.15
N VAL A 79 -7.25 4.24 -1.18
CA VAL A 79 -6.13 4.50 -2.09
C VAL A 79 -6.50 5.57 -3.11
N GLN A 80 -5.62 6.56 -3.26
CA GLN A 80 -5.61 7.50 -4.37
C GLN A 80 -4.30 7.36 -5.15
N LEU A 81 -4.41 6.93 -6.41
CA LEU A 81 -3.29 6.83 -7.32
C LEU A 81 -3.31 8.01 -8.28
N MET A 82 -2.16 8.63 -8.50
CA MET A 82 -1.97 9.64 -9.53
C MET A 82 -1.09 9.06 -10.63
N GLY A 83 -1.60 9.00 -11.86
CA GLY A 83 -0.81 8.74 -13.05
C GLY A 83 -0.60 10.01 -13.84
N TRP A 84 0.59 10.26 -14.38
CA TRP A 84 0.84 11.43 -15.23
C TRP A 84 1.80 11.14 -16.38
N THR A 85 1.91 12.12 -17.29
CA THR A 85 2.93 12.17 -18.35
C THR A 85 4.20 12.85 -17.84
N SER A 86 5.31 12.14 -17.74
CA SER A 86 6.61 12.69 -17.32
C SER A 86 7.14 13.81 -18.22
N ALA A 87 6.77 13.75 -19.51
CA ALA A 87 7.34 14.60 -20.55
C ALA A 87 6.71 15.99 -20.66
N SER A 88 5.45 16.18 -20.23
CA SER A 88 4.77 17.45 -20.48
C SER A 88 3.85 17.98 -19.38
N ASN A 89 3.56 17.22 -18.32
CA ASN A 89 2.57 17.60 -17.29
C ASN A 89 1.18 18.02 -17.84
N ASP A 90 0.91 17.86 -19.14
CA ASP A 90 -0.33 18.30 -19.78
C ASP A 90 -1.51 17.35 -19.50
N TYR A 91 -1.22 16.23 -18.83
CA TYR A 91 -2.21 15.22 -18.49
C TYR A 91 -1.85 14.50 -17.19
N ALA A 92 -2.80 14.52 -16.26
CA ALA A 92 -2.82 13.70 -15.07
C ALA A 92 -4.16 12.97 -14.97
N ALA A 93 -4.12 11.75 -14.44
CA ALA A 93 -5.28 10.95 -14.13
C ALA A 93 -5.21 10.52 -12.67
N TYR A 94 -6.33 10.58 -11.99
CA TYR A 94 -6.46 10.14 -10.61
C TYR A 94 -7.39 8.95 -10.57
N ILE A 95 -7.05 7.94 -9.78
CA ILE A 95 -7.93 6.82 -9.44
C ILE A 95 -8.07 6.80 -7.93
N GLN A 96 -9.31 6.79 -7.46
CA GLN A 96 -9.65 6.54 -6.07
C GLN A 96 -10.31 5.17 -5.98
N ALA A 97 -9.96 4.40 -4.97
CA ALA A 97 -10.56 3.09 -4.69
C ALA A 97 -10.42 2.74 -3.22
N THR A 98 -11.25 1.81 -2.76
CA THR A 98 -11.03 1.13 -1.48
C THR A 98 -10.38 -0.22 -1.76
N LEU A 99 -9.18 -0.40 -1.24
CA LEU A 99 -8.42 -1.64 -1.27
C LEU A 99 -8.79 -2.48 -0.06
N VAL A 100 -9.19 -3.73 -0.28
CA VAL A 100 -9.41 -4.69 0.79
C VAL A 100 -8.47 -5.85 0.58
N GLY A 101 -7.66 -6.14 1.59
CA GLY A 101 -6.57 -7.10 1.47
C GLY A 101 -6.40 -8.00 2.67
N SER A 102 -5.52 -8.97 2.48
CA SER A 102 -5.03 -9.84 3.54
C SER A 102 -3.57 -10.19 3.33
N CYS A 103 -2.88 -10.43 4.43
CA CYS A 103 -1.51 -10.91 4.40
C CYS A 103 -1.19 -11.73 5.65
N GLN A 104 -0.06 -12.43 5.60
CA GLN A 104 0.57 -13.09 6.73
C GLN A 104 1.82 -12.30 7.13
N VAL A 105 2.07 -12.21 8.44
CA VAL A 105 3.24 -11.55 9.01
C VAL A 105 3.99 -12.54 9.90
N ASP A 106 5.26 -12.84 9.58
CA ASP A 106 6.11 -13.70 10.42
C ASP A 106 6.59 -12.94 11.66
N LEU A 107 6.06 -13.31 12.83
CA LEU A 107 6.39 -12.69 14.12
C LEU A 107 7.77 -13.11 14.65
N LYS A 108 8.41 -14.12 14.04
CA LYS A 108 9.73 -14.64 14.43
C LYS A 108 10.84 -14.24 13.47
N ALA A 109 10.54 -13.46 12.44
CA ALA A 109 11.57 -12.94 11.55
C ALA A 109 12.62 -12.15 12.37
N GLU A 110 13.89 -12.52 12.22
CA GLU A 110 14.99 -11.77 12.83
C GLU A 110 15.17 -10.44 12.07
N LEU A 111 14.69 -9.35 12.67
CA LEU A 111 14.76 -8.02 12.10
C LEU A 111 16.01 -7.31 12.61
N ALA A 112 16.97 -7.04 11.71
CA ALA A 112 18.25 -6.40 12.04
C ALA A 112 18.14 -4.98 12.64
N PHE A 113 16.94 -4.40 12.67
CA PHE A 113 16.65 -3.05 13.18
C PHE A 113 15.44 -3.03 14.12
N SER A 114 15.07 -4.16 14.75
CA SER A 114 13.97 -4.27 15.73
C SER A 114 14.04 -3.23 16.85
N ASP A 115 15.25 -2.77 17.15
CA ASP A 115 15.52 -1.80 18.22
C ASP A 115 15.50 -0.34 17.74
N LYS A 116 15.27 -0.09 16.44
CA LYS A 116 15.20 1.26 15.86
C LYS A 116 13.77 1.74 15.75
N ASN A 117 13.58 3.06 15.92
CA ASN A 117 12.30 3.70 15.63
C ASN A 117 12.02 3.61 14.13
N VAL A 118 10.89 3.02 13.73
CA VAL A 118 10.50 2.88 12.31
C VAL A 118 10.44 4.22 11.57
N ASN A 119 10.06 5.30 12.25
CA ASN A 119 10.06 6.66 11.68
C ASN A 119 11.47 7.19 11.34
N SER A 120 12.54 6.51 11.78
CA SER A 120 13.92 6.85 11.43
C SER A 120 14.49 5.99 10.29
N LEU A 121 13.72 5.00 9.81
CA LEU A 121 14.11 4.14 8.70
C LEU A 121 13.84 4.83 7.37
N THR A 122 14.67 4.54 6.36
CA THR A 122 14.42 5.00 4.99
C THR A 122 13.35 4.13 4.32
N LYS A 123 12.69 4.64 3.27
CA LYS A 123 11.75 3.83 2.45
C LYS A 123 12.36 2.48 2.04
N ALA A 124 13.60 2.47 1.57
CA ALA A 124 14.30 1.23 1.20
C ALA A 124 14.43 0.23 2.37
N GLN A 125 14.65 0.70 3.59
CA GLN A 125 14.70 -0.15 4.77
C GLN A 125 13.31 -0.67 5.15
N LEU A 126 12.26 0.15 5.03
CA LEU A 126 10.87 -0.26 5.28
C LEU A 126 10.42 -1.33 4.28
N LEU A 127 10.82 -1.20 3.01
CA LEU A 127 10.56 -2.21 2.00
C LEU A 127 11.31 -3.52 2.30
N GLU A 128 12.58 -3.46 2.69
CA GLU A 128 13.34 -4.66 3.12
C GLU A 128 12.67 -5.36 4.32
N TYR A 129 12.02 -4.60 5.20
CA TYR A 129 11.21 -5.15 6.29
C TYR A 129 9.97 -5.86 5.78
N GLY A 130 9.21 -5.17 4.93
CA GLY A 130 8.00 -5.70 4.33
C GLY A 130 8.27 -7.02 3.61
N GLU A 131 9.33 -7.09 2.80
CA GLU A 131 9.72 -8.31 2.07
C GLU A 131 10.06 -9.51 2.97
N LYS A 132 10.60 -9.25 4.17
CA LYS A 132 10.96 -10.32 5.13
C LYS A 132 9.79 -10.74 6.02
N LEU A 133 8.88 -9.80 6.31
CA LEU A 133 7.79 -10.00 7.25
C LEU A 133 6.53 -10.46 6.57
N ILE A 134 6.19 -9.86 5.43
CA ILE A 134 4.88 -9.96 4.81
C ILE A 134 4.94 -11.04 3.72
N SER A 135 4.06 -12.02 3.83
CA SER A 135 3.84 -13.04 2.81
C SER A 135 2.35 -13.15 2.48
N ASP A 136 2.05 -13.80 1.36
CA ASP A 136 0.68 -14.06 0.89
C ASP A 136 -0.17 -12.77 0.84
N LEU A 137 0.44 -11.66 0.41
CA LEU A 137 -0.24 -10.39 0.22
C LEU A 137 -1.19 -10.52 -0.99
N GLU A 138 -2.48 -10.47 -0.70
CA GLU A 138 -3.54 -10.46 -1.69
C GLU A 138 -4.48 -9.29 -1.41
N PHE A 139 -4.90 -8.59 -2.46
CA PHE A 139 -5.90 -7.54 -2.33
C PHE A 139 -6.77 -7.39 -3.57
N HIS A 140 -7.96 -6.86 -3.37
CA HIS A 140 -8.91 -6.48 -4.41
C HIS A 140 -9.40 -5.06 -4.19
N TYR A 141 -9.87 -4.44 -5.28
CA TYR A 141 -10.32 -3.06 -5.29
C TYR A 141 -11.84 -2.99 -5.35
N ARG A 142 -12.41 -2.01 -4.65
CA ARG A 142 -13.83 -1.66 -4.64
C ARG A 142 -14.00 -0.16 -4.84
N ASP A 143 -15.22 0.23 -5.21
CA ASP A 143 -15.62 1.63 -5.32
C ASP A 143 -14.63 2.47 -6.15
N VAL A 144 -14.19 1.87 -7.27
CA VAL A 144 -13.17 2.44 -8.15
C VAL A 144 -13.76 3.59 -8.94
N GLU A 145 -13.27 4.79 -8.69
CA GLU A 145 -13.61 6.01 -9.40
C GLU A 145 -12.35 6.63 -10.00
N GLY A 146 -12.49 7.41 -11.06
CA GLY A 146 -11.35 8.14 -11.60
C GLY A 146 -11.72 9.47 -12.21
N SER A 147 -10.74 10.35 -12.28
CA SER A 147 -10.86 11.68 -12.87
C SER A 147 -9.63 11.99 -13.71
N GLU A 148 -9.79 12.86 -14.69
CA GLU A 148 -8.68 13.37 -15.50
C GLU A 148 -8.55 14.87 -15.31
N HIS A 149 -7.30 15.34 -15.32
CA HIS A 149 -6.94 16.73 -15.30
C HIS A 149 -6.11 17.04 -16.54
N TYR A 150 -6.56 18.05 -17.29
CA TYR A 150 -5.82 18.65 -18.39
C TYR A 150 -5.27 20.00 -17.91
N GLY A 151 -3.96 20.18 -18.07
CA GLY A 151 -3.25 21.44 -17.77
C GLY A 151 -3.51 22.55 -18.79
#